data_AF-A0A2N2JHH9-F1
#
_entry.id   AF-A0A2N2JHH9-F1
#
_cell.length_a   1.000
_cell.length_b   1.000
_cell.length_c   1.000
_cell.angle_alpha   90.00
_cell.angle_beta   90.00
_cell.angle_gamma   90.00
#
_symmetry.space_group_name_H-M   'P 1'
#
loop_
_entity.id
_entity.type
_entity.pdbx_description
1 polymer ?
#
loop_
_entity_poly.entity_id
_entity_poly.type
_entity_poly.pdbx_seq_one_letter_code
_entity_poly.pdbx_strand_id
1 'polypeptide(L)'
;MIPRVFQDDGREVALSKRDFVARGGEGSVYAQGGVAYKLYHDPQRALTPARLAALSALDHPRVLRPEGLLRDDAGAPIGFHARFIPSTWPLCRLFARSFRDRHQIDHDALFSLLLGMLEVVDHAHERAIQIVDLNPLNVLVGPDRRTAYFIDVDSWQAPGFPATAIMDSVRDRHAPPDTFDDATDWFAFAVVAFQLLVGVHPYRGGHPVVGLDARMAQNISALRPDVVLPPSATPPSLLPAELRSWFHAVLEDGERRPPDRLALVSRFAPAPASPPRRAGFEAQVEAGRLRVVAIATGVEVPITLAATAFSWHDGRLYALAGDAIVEVTLRTLGGRTFATTRVASQVLPLATALYPGVALQDALGAVYASLFTGPGVCHQLQLPPLDGLRVADASYAERTLTVLVGRPDGRFDRLVFSFDRSFRAFTVAVAADVEPSP
;
A
#
# COMPACT_ATOMS: atom_id res chain seq x y z
N MET A 1 8.51 22.39 35.87
CA MET A 1 9.13 23.57 35.25
C MET A 1 9.76 23.08 33.96
N ILE A 2 9.65 23.80 32.85
CA ILE A 2 10.35 23.40 31.60
C ILE A 2 11.83 23.78 31.81
N PRO A 3 12.79 22.84 31.70
CA PRO A 3 14.21 23.17 31.86
C PRO A 3 14.68 24.09 30.72
N ARG A 4 15.84 24.73 30.90
CA ARG A 4 16.53 25.36 29.78
C ARG A 4 17.08 24.28 28.88
N VAL A 5 16.98 24.50 27.57
CA VAL A 5 17.30 23.50 26.55
C VAL A 5 18.17 24.14 25.49
N PHE A 6 19.23 23.46 25.10
CA PHE A 6 20.17 23.91 24.06
C PHE A 6 20.27 22.88 22.95
N GLN A 7 20.42 23.32 21.71
CA GLN A 7 20.83 22.45 20.60
C GLN A 7 22.35 22.19 20.63
N ASP A 8 22.81 21.26 19.78
CA ASP A 8 24.24 20.90 19.70
C ASP A 8 25.15 22.09 19.29
N ASP A 9 24.62 23.13 18.65
CA ASP A 9 25.34 24.37 18.31
C ASP A 9 25.39 25.40 19.47
N GLY A 10 24.84 25.06 20.64
CA GLY A 10 24.76 25.92 21.81
C GLY A 10 23.63 26.93 21.79
N ARG A 11 22.76 26.92 20.75
CA ARG A 11 21.59 27.80 20.69
C ARG A 11 20.53 27.36 21.69
N GLU A 12 20.10 28.29 22.55
CA GLU A 12 18.99 28.06 23.47
C GLU A 12 17.66 27.96 22.70
N VAL A 13 16.86 26.95 23.06
CA VAL A 13 15.49 26.73 22.58
C VAL A 13 14.52 27.16 23.67
N ALA A 14 13.88 28.31 23.49
CA ALA A 14 12.92 28.86 24.44
C ALA A 14 11.56 28.15 24.35
N LEU A 15 11.41 27.04 25.07
CA LEU A 15 10.16 26.28 25.16
C LEU A 15 9.23 26.82 26.26
N SER A 16 7.93 26.89 25.95
CA SER A 16 6.89 27.37 26.85
C SER A 16 5.70 26.40 26.91
N LYS A 17 4.74 26.69 27.80
CA LYS A 17 3.49 25.90 27.88
C LYS A 17 2.66 25.97 26.59
N ARG A 18 2.80 27.01 25.78
CA ARG A 18 2.05 27.17 24.51
C ARG A 18 2.56 26.22 23.42
N ASP A 19 3.80 25.79 23.55
CA ASP A 19 4.45 24.90 22.58
C ASP A 19 4.16 23.43 22.88
N PHE A 20 3.52 23.12 24.01
CA PHE A 20 3.23 21.75 24.43
C PHE A 20 2.27 21.06 23.46
N VAL A 21 2.69 19.89 22.94
CA VAL A 21 1.90 19.08 22.01
C VAL A 21 1.29 17.89 22.75
N ALA A 22 2.11 17.11 23.43
CA ALA A 22 1.69 15.88 24.08
C ALA A 22 2.69 15.44 25.15
N ARG A 23 2.25 14.54 26.03
CA ARG A 23 3.10 13.87 27.01
C ARG A 23 2.85 12.36 26.93
N GLY A 24 3.92 11.61 26.72
CA GLY A 24 3.93 10.15 26.74
C GLY A 24 4.58 9.59 28.01
N GLY A 25 4.77 8.27 28.03
CA GLY A 25 5.40 7.56 29.15
C GLY A 25 6.87 7.95 29.37
N GLU A 26 7.59 8.31 28.30
CA GLU A 26 9.04 8.56 28.37
C GLU A 26 9.42 10.03 28.34
N GLY A 27 8.53 10.90 27.85
CA GLY A 27 8.86 12.31 27.70
C GLY A 27 7.67 13.21 27.39
N SER A 28 7.99 14.50 27.26
CA SER A 28 7.06 15.54 26.80
C SER A 28 7.52 16.06 25.45
N VAL A 29 6.58 16.32 24.55
CA VAL A 29 6.84 16.86 23.21
C VAL A 29 6.32 18.28 23.13
N TYR A 30 7.17 19.17 22.63
CA TYR A 30 6.86 20.56 22.31
C TYR A 30 7.07 20.79 20.81
N ALA A 31 6.45 21.82 20.21
CA ALA A 31 6.67 22.13 18.80
C ALA A 31 6.69 23.64 18.52
N GLN A 32 7.65 24.08 17.70
CA GLN A 32 7.82 25.45 17.22
C GLN A 32 8.38 25.45 15.79
N GLY A 33 7.82 26.27 14.91
CA GLY A 33 8.41 26.51 13.57
C GLY A 33 8.61 25.28 12.70
N GLY A 34 7.76 24.25 12.82
CA GLY A 34 7.91 23.00 12.07
C GLY A 34 8.92 22.01 12.67
N VAL A 35 9.39 22.25 13.90
CA VAL A 35 10.30 21.37 14.66
C VAL A 35 9.60 20.89 15.91
N ALA A 36 9.74 19.60 16.21
CA ALA A 36 9.31 18.96 17.45
C ALA A 36 10.52 18.80 18.38
N TYR A 37 10.33 19.03 19.67
CA TYR A 37 11.34 18.90 20.72
C TYR A 37 10.82 17.90 21.75
N LYS A 38 11.40 16.69 21.79
CA LYS A 38 11.07 15.67 22.81
C LYS A 38 12.07 15.79 23.94
N LEU A 39 11.57 16.01 25.16
CA LEU A 39 12.35 16.01 26.40
C LEU A 39 11.99 14.77 27.21
N TYR A 40 12.99 13.99 27.59
CA TYR A 40 12.77 12.79 28.41
C TYR A 40 12.44 13.17 29.85
N HIS A 41 11.58 12.39 30.51
CA HIS A 41 11.32 12.55 31.94
C HIS A 41 12.53 12.10 32.78
N ASP A 42 13.27 11.10 32.27
CA ASP A 42 14.52 10.61 32.84
C ASP A 42 15.67 10.84 31.85
N PRO A 43 16.59 11.77 32.14
CA PRO A 43 17.76 12.04 31.30
C PRO A 43 18.67 10.83 31.06
N GLN A 44 18.68 9.83 31.95
CA GLN A 44 19.50 8.62 31.75
C GLN A 44 19.00 7.77 30.58
N ARG A 45 17.74 7.93 30.19
CA ARG A 45 17.15 7.28 29.02
C ARG A 45 17.27 8.12 27.75
N ALA A 46 17.89 9.30 27.83
CA ALA A 46 18.02 10.19 26.69
C ALA A 46 18.86 9.55 25.57
N LEU A 47 18.53 9.96 24.34
CA LEU A 47 19.21 9.50 23.15
C LEU A 47 20.71 9.81 23.22
N THR A 48 21.56 8.80 23.00
CA THR A 48 23.01 8.99 22.95
C THR A 48 23.45 9.46 21.56
N PRO A 49 24.60 10.15 21.43
CA PRO A 49 25.14 10.53 20.11
C PRO A 49 25.32 9.35 19.17
N ALA A 50 25.75 8.19 19.69
CA ALA A 50 25.94 6.99 18.91
C ALA A 50 24.61 6.40 18.40
N ARG A 51 23.56 6.41 19.22
CA ARG A 51 22.21 5.97 18.78
C ARG A 51 21.60 6.94 17.77
N LEU A 52 21.78 8.25 17.96
CA LEU A 52 21.39 9.27 16.97
C LEU A 52 22.07 9.02 15.62
N ALA A 53 23.38 8.75 15.62
CA ALA A 53 24.13 8.44 14.41
C ALA A 53 23.60 7.18 13.71
N ALA A 54 23.29 6.11 14.46
CA ALA A 54 22.69 4.90 13.89
C ALA A 54 21.33 5.17 13.23
N LEU A 55 20.44 5.92 13.89
CA LEU A 55 19.12 6.26 13.36
C LEU A 55 19.17 7.26 12.19
N SER A 56 20.28 7.98 12.01
CA SER A 56 20.45 8.92 10.89
C SER A 56 20.45 8.23 9.51
N ALA A 57 20.70 6.92 9.47
CA ALA A 57 20.59 6.11 8.26
C ALA A 57 19.17 6.09 7.67
N LEU A 58 18.15 6.36 8.49
CA LEU A 58 16.76 6.45 8.07
C LEU A 58 16.50 7.77 7.33
N ASP A 59 16.83 7.81 6.04
CA ASP A 59 16.53 8.94 5.17
C ASP A 59 15.27 8.69 4.32
N HIS A 60 14.11 8.74 4.99
CA HIS A 60 12.82 8.59 4.32
C HIS A 60 11.87 9.71 4.74
N PRO A 61 11.15 10.38 3.81
CA PRO A 61 10.36 11.57 4.12
C PRO A 61 9.19 11.32 5.08
N ARG A 62 8.77 10.06 5.22
CA ARG A 62 7.72 9.60 6.15
C ARG A 62 8.24 9.26 7.55
N VAL A 63 9.56 9.23 7.78
CA VAL A 63 10.14 8.89 9.08
C VAL A 63 10.56 10.16 9.80
N LEU A 64 9.86 10.55 10.87
CA LEU A 64 10.16 11.73 11.66
C LEU A 64 11.21 11.39 12.72
N ARG A 65 12.41 11.02 12.24
CA ARG A 65 13.54 10.61 13.10
C ARG A 65 14.13 11.77 13.89
N PRO A 66 14.86 11.49 14.99
CA PRO A 66 15.76 12.46 15.59
C PRO A 66 16.76 13.03 14.56
N GLU A 67 16.94 14.35 14.60
CA GLU A 67 17.86 15.10 13.74
C GLU A 67 19.03 15.72 14.51
N GLY A 68 18.88 15.91 15.83
CA GLY A 68 19.93 16.47 16.70
C GLY A 68 19.55 16.32 18.18
N LEU A 69 20.55 16.39 19.06
CA LEU A 69 20.32 16.27 20.50
C LEU A 69 19.90 17.60 21.12
N LEU A 70 19.18 17.49 22.23
CA LEU A 70 18.88 18.59 23.13
C LEU A 70 19.63 18.39 24.43
N ARG A 71 20.24 19.45 24.94
CA ARG A 71 21.12 19.44 26.11
C ARG A 71 20.63 20.39 27.19
N ASP A 72 20.96 20.07 28.44
CA ASP A 72 20.78 20.98 29.57
C ASP A 72 21.94 22.01 29.67
N ASP A 73 21.89 22.86 30.70
CA ASP A 73 22.93 23.85 30.98
C ASP A 73 24.32 23.22 31.25
N ALA A 74 24.38 21.95 31.65
CA ALA A 74 25.63 21.22 31.89
C ALA A 74 26.14 20.50 30.63
N GLY A 75 25.41 20.58 29.51
CA GLY A 75 25.73 19.93 28.25
C GLY A 75 25.31 18.45 28.17
N ALA A 76 24.61 17.92 29.19
CA ALA A 76 24.13 16.54 29.18
C ALA A 76 22.91 16.39 28.26
N PRO A 77 22.80 15.30 27.47
CA PRO A 77 21.61 15.05 26.66
C PRO A 77 20.37 14.86 27.53
N ILE A 78 19.30 15.59 27.20
CA ILE A 78 17.99 15.53 27.88
C ILE A 78 16.83 15.30 26.89
N GLY A 79 17.12 15.23 25.59
CA GLY A 79 16.12 15.18 24.55
C GLY A 79 16.71 15.16 23.15
N PHE A 80 15.83 15.32 22.16
CA PHE A 80 16.20 15.50 20.76
C PHE A 80 15.16 16.37 20.04
N HIS A 81 15.54 16.88 18.87
CA HIS A 81 14.59 17.50 17.95
C HIS A 81 14.41 16.68 16.67
N ALA A 82 13.24 16.83 16.06
CA ALA A 82 12.84 16.18 14.82
C ALA A 82 11.90 17.08 14.02
N ARG A 83 11.63 16.73 12.75
CA ARG A 83 10.57 17.38 11.97
C ARG A 83 9.20 17.24 12.64
N PHE A 84 8.43 18.32 12.63
CA PHE A 84 7.04 18.34 13.10
C PHE A 84 6.06 18.52 11.94
N ILE A 85 5.06 17.64 11.88
CA ILE A 85 3.96 17.73 10.92
C ILE A 85 2.68 18.15 11.68
N PRO A 86 2.15 19.37 11.45
CA PRO A 86 0.93 19.82 12.11
C PRO A 86 -0.32 19.14 11.53
N SER A 87 -1.45 19.28 12.22
CA SER A 87 -2.78 18.87 11.73
C SER A 87 -2.92 17.38 11.37
N THR A 88 -2.18 16.54 12.10
CA THR A 88 -2.17 15.08 11.96
C THR A 88 -3.20 14.41 12.88
N TRP A 89 -3.51 13.15 12.57
CA TRP A 89 -4.30 12.27 13.43
C TRP A 89 -3.53 10.98 13.72
N PRO A 90 -3.61 10.41 14.94
CA PRO A 90 -3.11 9.05 15.14
C PRO A 90 -3.92 8.07 14.28
N LEU A 91 -3.24 7.10 13.67
CA LEU A 91 -3.81 6.14 12.72
C LEU A 91 -5.03 5.41 13.30
N CYS A 92 -5.02 5.13 14.61
CA CYS A 92 -6.11 4.43 15.29
C CYS A 92 -7.48 5.12 15.18
N ARG A 93 -7.53 6.44 14.90
CA ARG A 93 -8.81 7.13 14.64
C ARG A 93 -9.52 6.60 13.40
N LEU A 94 -8.77 6.14 12.41
CA LEU A 94 -9.31 5.62 11.15
C LEU A 94 -9.91 4.22 11.30
N PHE A 95 -9.75 3.53 12.44
CA PHE A 95 -10.34 2.20 12.64
C PHE A 95 -11.87 2.26 12.72
N ALA A 96 -12.41 3.34 13.27
CA ALA A 96 -13.86 3.56 13.36
C ALA A 96 -14.43 3.97 11.99
N ARG A 97 -15.35 3.16 11.46
CA ARG A 97 -16.05 3.47 10.20
C ARG A 97 -16.73 4.85 10.22
N SER A 98 -17.40 5.18 11.32
CA SER A 98 -18.08 6.48 11.48
C SER A 98 -17.12 7.68 11.44
N PHE A 99 -15.86 7.51 11.84
CA PHE A 99 -14.83 8.53 11.71
C PHE A 99 -14.45 8.69 10.24
N ARG A 100 -14.20 7.58 9.54
CA ARG A 100 -13.89 7.60 8.10
C ARG A 100 -14.99 8.25 7.29
N ASP A 101 -16.25 7.87 7.52
CA ASP A 101 -17.41 8.40 6.80
C ASP A 101 -17.55 9.92 7.03
N ARG A 102 -17.42 10.39 8.29
CA ARG A 102 -17.49 11.81 8.64
C ARG A 102 -16.40 12.65 8.01
N HIS A 103 -15.20 12.08 7.88
CA HIS A 103 -14.03 12.75 7.34
C HIS A 103 -13.73 12.39 5.89
N GLN A 104 -14.67 11.71 5.21
CA GLN A 104 -14.58 11.32 3.80
C GLN A 104 -13.29 10.56 3.47
N ILE A 105 -12.87 9.67 4.37
CA ILE A 105 -11.71 8.80 4.15
C ILE A 105 -12.16 7.61 3.30
N ASP A 106 -11.79 7.65 2.03
CA ASP A 106 -12.07 6.62 1.05
C ASP A 106 -11.09 5.43 1.13
N HIS A 107 -11.37 4.39 0.34
CA HIS A 107 -10.54 3.18 0.33
C HIS A 107 -9.11 3.45 -0.17
N ASP A 108 -8.91 4.26 -1.22
CA ASP A 108 -7.56 4.50 -1.71
C ASP A 108 -6.74 5.31 -0.72
N ALA A 109 -7.36 6.13 0.14
CA ALA A 109 -6.65 6.78 1.23
C ALA A 109 -6.11 5.73 2.21
N LEU A 110 -6.90 4.72 2.56
CA LEU A 110 -6.43 3.60 3.40
C LEU A 110 -5.29 2.83 2.73
N PHE A 111 -5.41 2.51 1.45
CA PHE A 111 -4.36 1.80 0.73
C PHE A 111 -3.10 2.66 0.51
N SER A 112 -3.23 3.96 0.30
CA SER A 112 -2.10 4.90 0.24
C SER A 112 -1.32 4.94 1.55
N LEU A 113 -2.04 4.89 2.68
CA LEU A 113 -1.43 4.78 4.02
C LEU A 113 -0.69 3.45 4.17
N LEU A 114 -1.32 2.32 3.80
CA LEU A 114 -0.69 0.99 3.89
C LEU A 114 0.56 0.86 3.03
N LEU A 115 0.53 1.34 1.78
CA LEU A 115 1.68 1.35 0.89
C LEU A 115 2.81 2.22 1.46
N GLY A 116 2.48 3.41 1.97
CA GLY A 116 3.45 4.28 2.61
C GLY A 116 4.05 3.69 3.88
N MET A 117 3.27 2.92 4.63
CA MET A 117 3.78 2.19 5.80
C MET A 117 4.69 1.04 5.37
N LEU A 118 4.33 0.29 4.34
CA LEU A 118 5.15 -0.78 3.78
C LEU A 118 6.52 -0.27 3.31
N GLU A 119 6.54 0.86 2.58
CA GLU A 119 7.78 1.55 2.18
C GLU A 119 8.69 1.89 3.36
N VAL A 120 8.12 2.29 4.50
CA VAL A 120 8.90 2.61 5.70
C VAL A 120 9.48 1.36 6.36
N VAL A 121 8.71 0.27 6.44
CA VAL A 121 9.20 -1.01 6.98
C VAL A 121 10.34 -1.55 6.12
N ASP A 122 10.14 -1.61 4.80
CA ASP A 122 11.17 -2.04 3.84
C ASP A 122 12.46 -1.20 4.01
N HIS A 123 12.32 0.14 4.02
CA HIS A 123 13.44 1.06 4.15
C HIS A 123 14.22 0.88 5.46
N ALA A 124 13.53 0.58 6.56
CA ALA A 124 14.15 0.32 7.86
C ALA A 124 14.91 -1.02 7.85
N HIS A 125 14.27 -2.09 7.37
CA HIS A 125 14.86 -3.44 7.31
C HIS A 125 16.09 -3.50 6.41
N GLU A 126 16.09 -2.80 5.27
CA GLU A 126 17.26 -2.64 4.38
C GLU A 126 18.49 -2.04 5.09
N ARG A 127 18.28 -1.36 6.23
CA ARG A 127 19.33 -0.73 7.05
C ARG A 127 19.61 -1.49 8.34
N ALA A 128 19.08 -2.70 8.48
CA ALA A 128 19.13 -3.51 9.70
C ALA A 128 18.57 -2.77 10.92
N ILE A 129 17.47 -2.03 10.73
CA ILE A 129 16.73 -1.32 11.77
C ILE A 129 15.32 -1.90 11.83
N GLN A 130 14.88 -2.30 13.01
CA GLN A 130 13.51 -2.77 13.26
C GLN A 130 12.69 -1.69 13.95
N ILE A 131 11.43 -1.54 13.54
CA ILE A 131 10.48 -0.58 14.10
C ILE A 131 10.09 -1.00 15.51
N VAL A 132 9.92 -2.31 15.74
CA VAL A 132 9.58 -2.98 17.00
C VAL A 132 8.18 -2.65 17.47
N ASP A 133 7.93 -1.40 17.81
CA ASP A 133 6.65 -0.92 18.32
C ASP A 133 5.81 -0.26 17.21
N LEU A 134 5.59 -1.00 16.12
CA LEU A 134 4.71 -0.60 15.01
C LEU A 134 3.24 -0.67 15.47
N ASN A 135 2.86 0.27 16.32
CA ASN A 135 1.52 0.43 16.84
C ASN A 135 0.82 1.66 16.21
N PRO A 136 -0.52 1.71 16.23
CA PRO A 136 -1.26 2.76 15.51
C PRO A 136 -1.28 4.13 16.19
N LEU A 137 -0.63 4.29 17.35
CA LEU A 137 -0.37 5.59 17.99
C LEU A 137 0.94 6.21 17.49
N ASN A 138 1.91 5.37 17.09
CA ASN A 138 3.20 5.80 16.54
C ASN A 138 3.18 6.09 15.02
N VAL A 139 2.00 5.99 14.41
CA VAL A 139 1.75 6.36 13.01
C VAL A 139 0.75 7.51 12.94
N LEU A 140 1.16 8.62 12.35
CA LEU A 140 0.39 9.84 12.16
C LEU A 140 -0.10 9.96 10.72
N VAL A 141 -1.41 10.12 10.53
CA VAL A 141 -2.04 10.43 9.26
C VAL A 141 -1.87 11.92 8.98
N GLY A 142 -1.23 12.24 7.86
CA GLY A 142 -0.93 13.59 7.38
C GLY A 142 -2.17 14.43 7.09
N PRO A 143 -2.00 15.76 6.88
CA PRO A 143 -3.09 16.66 6.51
C PRO A 143 -3.82 16.27 5.22
N ASP A 144 -3.10 15.65 4.28
CA ASP A 144 -3.61 15.13 3.00
C ASP A 144 -4.47 13.86 3.15
N ARG A 145 -4.49 13.27 4.34
CA ARG A 145 -5.19 12.03 4.71
C ARG A 145 -4.72 10.79 3.98
N ARG A 146 -3.58 10.85 3.29
CA ARG A 146 -3.02 9.76 2.48
C ARG A 146 -1.58 9.43 2.86
N THR A 147 -0.88 10.33 3.55
CA THR A 147 0.50 10.10 3.99
C THR A 147 0.55 9.62 5.43
N ALA A 148 1.18 8.47 5.67
CA ALA A 148 1.52 7.97 7.00
C ALA A 148 2.91 8.46 7.40
N TYR A 149 3.03 9.11 8.57
CA TYR A 149 4.29 9.55 9.16
C TYR A 149 4.58 8.75 10.43
N PHE A 150 5.80 8.27 10.59
CA PHE A 150 6.23 7.49 11.73
C PHE A 150 6.93 8.41 12.74
N ILE A 151 6.51 8.30 14.00
CA ILE A 151 7.10 9.01 15.14
C ILE A 151 7.69 8.00 16.12
N ASP A 152 8.29 8.51 17.20
CA ASP A 152 8.90 7.70 18.25
C ASP A 152 10.03 6.79 17.75
N VAL A 153 10.70 7.24 16.68
CA VAL A 153 11.80 6.54 15.99
C VAL A 153 13.02 6.34 16.90
N ASP A 154 13.14 7.16 17.95
CA ASP A 154 14.15 6.99 19.00
C ASP A 154 13.98 5.69 19.82
N SER A 155 12.81 5.05 19.75
CA SER A 155 12.56 3.76 20.39
C SER A 155 12.94 2.55 19.53
N TRP A 156 13.17 2.75 18.21
CA TRP A 156 13.44 1.67 17.26
C TRP A 156 14.74 0.94 17.60
N GLN A 157 14.81 -0.32 17.20
CA GLN A 157 16.01 -1.13 17.34
C GLN A 157 16.96 -0.84 16.18
N ALA A 158 18.21 -0.55 16.52
CA ALA A 158 19.28 -0.34 15.54
C ALA A 158 20.52 -1.17 15.94
N PRO A 159 21.51 -1.35 15.04
CA PRO A 159 22.70 -2.11 15.36
C PRO A 159 23.41 -1.58 16.62
N GLY A 160 23.55 -2.43 17.64
CA GLY A 160 24.13 -2.07 18.94
C GLY A 160 23.18 -1.34 19.90
N PHE A 161 21.94 -1.08 19.50
CA PHE A 161 20.92 -0.39 20.29
C PHE A 161 19.60 -1.19 20.27
N PRO A 162 19.47 -2.21 21.15
CA PRO A 162 18.26 -3.01 21.23
C PRO A 162 17.07 -2.17 21.71
N ALA A 163 15.88 -2.45 21.17
CA ALA A 163 14.66 -1.91 21.73
C ALA A 163 14.31 -2.62 23.05
N THR A 164 13.54 -1.95 23.90
CA THR A 164 13.23 -2.44 25.26
C THR A 164 11.74 -2.57 25.52
N ALA A 165 10.89 -2.15 24.59
CA ALA A 165 9.46 -2.10 24.77
C ALA A 165 8.73 -2.26 23.44
N ILE A 166 7.56 -2.88 23.52
CA ILE A 166 6.60 -3.05 22.43
C ILE A 166 5.20 -2.98 23.04
N MET A 167 4.26 -2.37 22.33
CA MET A 167 2.86 -2.35 22.74
C MET A 167 2.26 -3.75 22.64
N ASP A 168 1.60 -4.20 23.71
CA ASP A 168 1.11 -5.57 23.80
C ASP A 168 0.13 -5.97 22.69
N SER A 169 -0.61 -5.00 22.12
CA SER A 169 -1.55 -5.26 21.03
C SER A 169 -0.89 -5.69 19.72
N VAL A 170 0.38 -5.32 19.48
CA VAL A 170 1.07 -5.63 18.22
C VAL A 170 2.19 -6.66 18.40
N ARG A 171 2.41 -7.13 19.63
CA ARG A 171 3.46 -8.10 19.97
C ARG A 171 3.09 -9.51 19.52
N ASP A 172 3.94 -10.13 18.71
CA ASP A 172 3.82 -11.54 18.38
C ASP A 172 4.03 -12.42 19.61
N ARG A 173 3.06 -13.29 19.93
CA ARG A 173 3.15 -14.21 21.07
C ARG A 173 3.92 -15.49 20.77
N HIS A 174 4.29 -15.72 19.51
CA HIS A 174 5.14 -16.84 19.08
C HIS A 174 6.61 -16.46 18.95
N ALA A 175 6.92 -15.16 18.94
CA ALA A 175 8.30 -14.69 19.01
C ALA A 175 8.89 -14.97 20.41
N PRO A 176 10.17 -15.38 20.51
CA PRO A 176 10.81 -15.51 21.81
C PRO A 176 10.81 -14.17 22.57
N PRO A 177 10.80 -14.20 23.92
CA PRO A 177 10.92 -12.98 24.72
C PRO A 177 12.13 -12.14 24.30
N ASP A 178 11.95 -10.82 24.29
CA ASP A 178 12.99 -9.83 23.97
C ASP A 178 13.67 -10.02 22.60
N THR A 179 13.01 -10.74 21.68
CA THR A 179 13.45 -10.90 20.30
C THR A 179 12.65 -9.97 19.41
N PHE A 180 13.35 -9.05 18.75
CA PHE A 180 12.78 -8.19 17.73
C PHE A 180 13.58 -8.33 16.44
N ASP A 181 12.89 -8.72 15.39
CA ASP A 181 13.44 -8.93 14.05
C ASP A 181 12.41 -8.48 12.99
N ASP A 182 12.79 -8.61 11.72
CA ASP A 182 11.94 -8.23 10.60
C ASP A 182 10.60 -9.00 10.61
N ALA A 183 10.60 -10.26 11.06
CA ALA A 183 9.40 -11.08 11.17
C ALA A 183 8.41 -10.53 12.22
N THR A 184 8.91 -10.07 13.37
CA THR A 184 8.07 -9.41 14.38
C THR A 184 7.47 -8.10 13.89
N ASP A 185 8.20 -7.33 13.07
CA ASP A 185 7.67 -6.12 12.44
C ASP A 185 6.57 -6.45 11.41
N TRP A 186 6.72 -7.52 10.62
CA TRP A 186 5.68 -7.95 9.69
C TRP A 186 4.42 -8.44 10.39
N PHE A 187 4.57 -9.07 11.56
CA PHE A 187 3.42 -9.38 12.40
C PHE A 187 2.70 -8.11 12.87
N ALA A 188 3.43 -7.14 13.42
CA ALA A 188 2.87 -5.87 13.89
C ALA A 188 2.21 -5.10 12.74
N PHE A 189 2.83 -5.07 11.56
CA PHE A 189 2.28 -4.49 10.34
C PHE A 189 0.96 -5.16 9.95
N ALA A 190 0.89 -6.50 9.96
CA ALA A 190 -0.36 -7.23 9.67
C ALA A 190 -1.46 -6.91 10.68
N VAL A 191 -1.14 -6.79 11.98
CA VAL A 191 -2.12 -6.39 13.00
C VAL A 191 -2.69 -4.99 12.69
N VAL A 192 -1.83 -4.01 12.45
CA VAL A 192 -2.26 -2.62 12.17
C VAL A 192 -3.01 -2.53 10.85
N ALA A 193 -2.55 -3.22 9.79
CA ALA A 193 -3.21 -3.26 8.50
C ALA A 193 -4.62 -3.87 8.60
N PHE A 194 -4.75 -4.97 9.35
CA PHE A 194 -6.06 -5.60 9.60
C PHE A 194 -6.99 -4.64 10.35
N GLN A 195 -6.50 -3.96 11.40
CA GLN A 195 -7.30 -2.97 12.13
C GLN A 195 -7.75 -1.80 11.25
N LEU A 196 -6.91 -1.35 10.31
CA LEU A 196 -7.23 -0.25 9.41
C LEU A 196 -8.35 -0.64 8.43
N LEU A 197 -8.29 -1.84 7.87
CA LEU A 197 -9.23 -2.31 6.84
C LEU A 197 -10.53 -2.90 7.41
N VAL A 198 -10.40 -3.66 8.51
CA VAL A 198 -11.52 -4.39 9.15
C VAL A 198 -12.16 -3.56 10.26
N GLY A 199 -11.42 -2.64 10.88
CA GLY A 199 -11.91 -1.78 11.97
C GLY A 199 -11.88 -2.42 13.36
N VAL A 200 -11.39 -3.66 13.46
CA VAL A 200 -11.21 -4.39 14.73
C VAL A 200 -9.86 -5.08 14.76
N HIS A 201 -9.38 -5.37 15.96
CA HIS A 201 -8.15 -6.16 16.14
C HIS A 201 -8.32 -7.58 15.58
N PRO A 202 -7.33 -8.16 14.88
CA PRO A 202 -7.46 -9.50 14.29
C PRO A 202 -7.77 -10.59 15.31
N TYR A 203 -7.30 -10.46 16.55
CA TYR A 203 -7.58 -11.43 17.61
C TYR A 203 -8.74 -11.03 18.54
N ARG A 204 -9.67 -10.17 18.09
CA ARG A 204 -10.91 -9.82 18.81
C ARG A 204 -12.15 -10.29 18.06
N GLY A 205 -13.30 -10.23 18.73
CA GLY A 205 -14.60 -10.74 18.25
C GLY A 205 -15.23 -11.68 19.28
N GLY A 206 -16.44 -12.16 19.00
CA GLY A 206 -17.12 -13.19 19.79
C GLY A 206 -16.59 -14.58 19.43
N HIS A 207 -16.11 -15.32 20.43
CA HIS A 207 -15.61 -16.70 20.30
C HIS A 207 -15.47 -17.34 21.71
N PRO A 208 -15.55 -18.69 21.85
CA PRO A 208 -15.40 -19.36 23.15
C PRO A 208 -14.04 -19.13 23.84
N VAL A 209 -12.96 -19.08 23.05
CA VAL A 209 -11.64 -18.64 23.55
C VAL A 209 -11.64 -17.12 23.65
N VAL A 210 -11.54 -16.61 24.88
CA VAL A 210 -11.59 -15.18 25.22
C VAL A 210 -10.21 -14.69 25.64
N GLY A 211 -9.91 -13.42 25.33
CA GLY A 211 -8.66 -12.78 25.73
C GLY A 211 -7.64 -12.76 24.58
N LEU A 212 -6.90 -11.67 24.51
CA LEU A 212 -5.95 -11.42 23.42
C LEU A 212 -4.85 -12.50 23.40
N ASP A 213 -4.22 -12.76 24.54
CA ASP A 213 -3.15 -13.74 24.70
C ASP A 213 -3.58 -15.14 24.28
N ALA A 214 -4.73 -15.61 24.76
CA ALA A 214 -5.22 -16.94 24.45
C ALA A 214 -5.55 -17.11 22.96
N ARG A 215 -6.12 -16.07 22.34
CA ARG A 215 -6.42 -16.04 20.90
C ARG A 215 -5.16 -16.05 20.06
N MET A 216 -4.15 -15.24 20.42
CA MET A 216 -2.88 -15.15 19.69
C MET A 216 -2.05 -16.43 19.84
N ALA A 217 -1.97 -16.99 21.05
CA ALA A 217 -1.25 -18.24 21.29
C ALA A 217 -1.81 -19.42 20.50
N GLN A 218 -3.12 -19.41 20.22
CA GLN A 218 -3.81 -20.43 19.43
C GLN A 218 -4.05 -20.03 17.97
N ASN A 219 -3.53 -18.87 17.53
CA ASN A 219 -3.72 -18.37 16.16
C ASN A 219 -5.21 -18.26 15.73
N ILE A 220 -6.09 -17.91 16.67
CA ILE A 220 -7.53 -17.75 16.44
C ILE A 220 -7.80 -16.30 16.02
N SER A 221 -7.70 -16.03 14.73
CA SER A 221 -7.95 -14.70 14.17
C SER A 221 -9.42 -14.49 13.78
N ALA A 222 -9.78 -13.25 13.49
CA ALA A 222 -11.06 -12.80 12.97
C ALA A 222 -11.31 -13.17 11.50
N LEU A 223 -10.33 -13.79 10.84
CA LEU A 223 -10.51 -14.38 9.51
C LEU A 223 -11.33 -15.67 9.56
N ARG A 224 -11.34 -16.36 10.72
CA ARG A 224 -12.03 -17.63 10.87
C ARG A 224 -13.55 -17.45 10.85
N PRO A 225 -14.29 -18.38 10.23
CA PRO A 225 -15.75 -18.31 10.14
C PRO A 225 -16.46 -18.50 11.50
N ASP A 226 -15.79 -19.06 12.50
CA ASP A 226 -16.30 -19.26 13.87
C ASP A 226 -16.11 -18.04 14.78
N VAL A 227 -15.50 -16.95 14.29
CA VAL A 227 -15.35 -15.69 15.01
C VAL A 227 -16.41 -14.69 14.58
N VAL A 228 -17.24 -14.25 15.53
CA VAL A 228 -18.30 -13.28 15.28
C VAL A 228 -17.76 -11.85 15.40
N LEU A 229 -17.79 -11.10 14.30
CA LEU A 229 -17.38 -9.69 14.29
C LEU A 229 -18.54 -8.75 14.66
N PRO A 230 -18.27 -7.58 15.27
CA PRO A 230 -19.30 -6.58 15.52
C PRO A 230 -19.83 -6.01 14.20
N PRO A 231 -21.11 -5.55 14.14
CA PRO A 231 -21.71 -5.02 12.91
C PRO A 231 -20.99 -3.81 12.29
N SER A 232 -20.17 -3.10 13.08
CA SER A 232 -19.37 -1.97 12.62
C SER A 232 -18.09 -2.37 11.89
N ALA A 233 -17.67 -3.63 11.96
CA ALA A 233 -16.48 -4.14 11.29
C ALA A 233 -16.75 -4.42 9.81
N THR A 234 -15.73 -4.24 8.97
CA THR A 234 -15.76 -4.71 7.59
C THR A 234 -15.60 -6.23 7.59
N PRO A 235 -16.50 -7.01 6.96
CA PRO A 235 -16.30 -8.45 6.83
C PRO A 235 -15.00 -8.78 6.07
N PRO A 236 -14.13 -9.68 6.59
CA PRO A 236 -12.88 -10.05 5.91
C PRO A 236 -13.09 -10.68 4.52
N SER A 237 -14.29 -11.20 4.24
CA SER A 237 -14.68 -11.68 2.92
C SER A 237 -14.67 -10.59 1.85
N LEU A 238 -14.80 -9.31 2.24
CA LEU A 238 -14.73 -8.15 1.34
C LEU A 238 -13.30 -7.70 1.03
N LEU A 239 -12.29 -8.26 1.70
CA LEU A 239 -10.89 -7.97 1.39
C LEU A 239 -10.45 -8.70 0.12
N PRO A 240 -9.49 -8.15 -0.66
CA PRO A 240 -8.86 -8.85 -1.77
C PRO A 240 -8.33 -10.23 -1.34
N ALA A 241 -8.46 -11.24 -2.21
CA ALA A 241 -8.16 -12.63 -1.86
C ALA A 241 -6.68 -12.84 -1.51
N GLU A 242 -5.80 -12.15 -2.23
CA GLU A 242 -4.35 -12.15 -2.04
C GLU A 242 -3.99 -11.53 -0.68
N LEU A 243 -4.64 -10.41 -0.33
CA LEU A 243 -4.47 -9.76 0.96
C LEU A 243 -5.02 -10.61 2.11
N ARG A 244 -6.17 -11.25 1.92
CA ARG A 244 -6.74 -12.21 2.89
C ARG A 244 -5.81 -13.41 3.07
N SER A 245 -5.26 -13.95 1.99
CA SER A 245 -4.32 -15.08 2.03
C SER A 245 -3.04 -14.70 2.77
N TRP A 246 -2.53 -13.48 2.55
CA TRP A 246 -1.41 -12.96 3.33
C TRP A 246 -1.75 -12.78 4.81
N PHE A 247 -2.95 -12.29 5.15
CA PHE A 247 -3.38 -12.23 6.54
C PHE A 247 -3.46 -13.62 7.18
N HIS A 248 -3.93 -14.66 6.49
CA HIS A 248 -3.87 -16.04 7.01
C HIS A 248 -2.41 -16.48 7.23
N ALA A 249 -1.56 -16.31 6.23
CA ALA A 249 -0.15 -16.68 6.32
C ALA A 249 0.56 -16.04 7.53
N VAL A 250 0.31 -14.75 7.77
CA VAL A 250 0.96 -14.00 8.86
C VAL A 250 0.27 -14.19 10.21
N LEU A 251 -1.06 -14.24 10.28
CA LEU A 251 -1.79 -14.23 11.56
C LEU A 251 -2.17 -15.63 12.04
N GLU A 252 -2.16 -16.63 11.16
CA GLU A 252 -2.57 -18.00 11.48
C GLU A 252 -1.46 -19.04 11.23
N ASP A 253 -0.77 -18.96 10.08
CA ASP A 253 0.14 -20.02 9.64
C ASP A 253 1.60 -19.88 10.12
N GLY A 254 1.98 -18.72 10.66
CA GLY A 254 3.32 -18.52 11.23
C GLY A 254 4.37 -17.94 10.27
N GLU A 255 4.00 -17.58 9.03
CA GLU A 255 4.99 -17.24 7.99
C GLU A 255 5.67 -15.87 8.17
N ARG A 256 5.05 -14.95 8.94
CA ARG A 256 5.59 -13.61 9.32
C ARG A 256 6.34 -12.86 8.21
N ARG A 257 5.79 -12.93 7.00
CA ARG A 257 6.40 -12.38 5.78
C ARG A 257 5.77 -11.05 5.35
N PRO A 258 6.48 -10.23 4.56
CA PRO A 258 5.89 -9.05 3.94
C PRO A 258 4.69 -9.41 3.05
N PRO A 259 3.72 -8.48 2.89
CA PRO A 259 2.71 -8.62 1.85
C PRO A 259 3.36 -8.50 0.47
N ASP A 260 2.78 -9.15 -0.53
CA ASP A 260 3.10 -8.79 -1.91
C ASP A 260 2.62 -7.34 -2.15
N ARG A 261 3.53 -6.46 -2.58
CA ARG A 261 3.20 -5.08 -2.91
C ARG A 261 2.01 -5.03 -3.87
N LEU A 262 1.94 -5.93 -4.85
CA LEU A 262 0.83 -6.03 -5.82
C LEU A 262 -0.50 -6.42 -5.17
N ALA A 263 -0.49 -7.25 -4.14
CA ALA A 263 -1.68 -7.66 -3.39
C ALA A 263 -2.33 -6.50 -2.61
N LEU A 264 -1.55 -5.45 -2.29
CA LEU A 264 -2.06 -4.23 -1.66
C LEU A 264 -2.63 -3.23 -2.68
N VAL A 265 -2.52 -3.48 -3.99
CA VAL A 265 -2.92 -2.49 -5.01
C VAL A 265 -3.87 -3.00 -6.08
N SER A 266 -3.92 -4.30 -6.38
CA SER A 266 -4.71 -4.79 -7.50
C SER A 266 -6.02 -5.47 -7.10
N ARG A 267 -7.15 -4.97 -7.62
CA ARG A 267 -8.45 -5.67 -7.64
C ARG A 267 -8.63 -6.56 -8.89
N PHE A 268 -7.66 -6.50 -9.78
CA PHE A 268 -7.62 -7.24 -11.02
C PHE A 268 -6.61 -8.37 -10.88
N ALA A 269 -6.93 -9.57 -11.36
CA ALA A 269 -5.89 -10.54 -11.64
C ALA A 269 -4.84 -9.90 -12.58
N PRO A 270 -3.55 -10.24 -12.47
CA PRO A 270 -2.62 -9.94 -13.55
C PRO A 270 -3.21 -10.54 -14.83
N ALA A 271 -3.38 -9.70 -15.85
CA ALA A 271 -4.01 -10.14 -17.09
C ALA A 271 -3.30 -11.39 -17.62
N PRO A 272 -4.03 -12.37 -18.19
CA PRO A 272 -3.41 -13.52 -18.81
C PRO A 272 -2.33 -13.02 -19.78
N ALA A 273 -1.16 -13.65 -19.76
CA ALA A 273 -0.02 -13.25 -20.58
C ALA A 273 -0.52 -13.08 -22.02
N SER A 274 -0.56 -11.82 -22.49
CA SER A 274 -0.97 -11.56 -23.87
C SER A 274 -0.07 -12.39 -24.78
N PRO A 275 -0.61 -13.02 -25.84
CA PRO A 275 0.19 -13.88 -26.69
C PRO A 275 1.42 -13.07 -27.14
N PRO A 276 2.64 -13.58 -26.93
CA PRO A 276 3.84 -12.80 -27.19
C PRO A 276 3.92 -12.44 -28.67
N ARG A 277 3.28 -13.22 -29.54
CA ARG A 277 3.33 -13.08 -31.00
C ARG A 277 1.99 -12.65 -31.58
N ARG A 278 1.95 -11.50 -32.25
CA ARG A 278 0.80 -11.06 -33.06
C ARG A 278 1.23 -10.09 -34.15
N ALA A 279 0.48 -10.05 -35.25
CA ALA A 279 0.70 -9.12 -36.37
C ALA A 279 2.12 -9.15 -36.96
N GLY A 280 2.83 -10.29 -36.90
CA GLY A 280 4.20 -10.42 -37.39
C GLY A 280 5.29 -9.92 -36.42
N PHE A 281 4.92 -9.59 -35.18
CA PHE A 281 5.81 -9.09 -34.14
C PHE A 281 5.73 -9.96 -32.88
N GLU A 282 6.85 -10.03 -32.17
CA GLU A 282 6.96 -10.58 -30.82
C GLU A 282 7.17 -9.44 -29.83
N ALA A 283 6.40 -9.37 -28.75
CA ALA A 283 6.49 -8.35 -27.71
C ALA A 283 6.67 -8.99 -26.34
N GLN A 284 7.49 -8.36 -25.50
CA GLN A 284 7.75 -8.78 -24.13
C GLN A 284 8.14 -7.60 -23.24
N VAL A 285 7.92 -7.72 -21.93
CA VAL A 285 8.44 -6.77 -20.93
C VAL A 285 9.64 -7.42 -20.26
N GLU A 286 10.82 -6.82 -20.43
CA GLU A 286 12.08 -7.28 -19.83
C GLU A 286 12.70 -6.15 -19.02
N ALA A 287 13.03 -6.41 -17.76
CA ALA A 287 13.60 -5.43 -16.84
C ALA A 287 12.84 -4.07 -16.84
N GLY A 288 11.50 -4.13 -16.91
CA GLY A 288 10.62 -2.96 -16.90
C GLY A 288 10.57 -2.17 -18.21
N ARG A 289 11.05 -2.73 -19.33
CA ARG A 289 11.01 -2.10 -20.65
C ARG A 289 10.27 -2.98 -21.65
N LEU A 290 9.48 -2.34 -22.51
CA LEU A 290 8.83 -3.00 -23.63
C LEU A 290 9.86 -3.26 -24.74
N ARG A 291 10.03 -4.53 -25.09
CA ARG A 291 10.84 -4.99 -26.22
C ARG A 291 9.93 -5.55 -27.30
N VAL A 292 10.18 -5.17 -28.55
CA VAL A 292 9.40 -5.63 -29.72
C VAL A 292 10.35 -6.11 -30.81
N VAL A 293 10.12 -7.29 -31.36
CA VAL A 293 10.96 -7.91 -32.40
C VAL A 293 10.10 -8.24 -33.62
N ALA A 294 10.57 -7.90 -34.82
CA ALA A 294 9.94 -8.32 -36.07
C ALA A 294 10.24 -9.80 -36.32
N ILE A 295 9.22 -10.66 -36.34
CA ILE A 295 9.38 -12.13 -36.44
C ILE A 295 10.07 -12.51 -37.75
N ALA A 296 9.74 -11.82 -38.85
CA ALA A 296 10.28 -12.15 -40.17
C ALA A 296 11.79 -11.94 -40.29
N THR A 297 12.36 -11.01 -39.52
CA THR A 297 13.78 -10.62 -39.62
C THR A 297 14.58 -10.92 -38.36
N GLY A 298 13.92 -11.18 -37.23
CA GLY A 298 14.55 -11.27 -35.91
C GLY A 298 15.11 -9.93 -35.40
N VAL A 299 14.85 -8.83 -36.10
CA VAL A 299 15.37 -7.51 -35.75
C VAL A 299 14.47 -6.84 -34.73
N GLU A 300 15.07 -6.34 -33.66
CA GLU A 300 14.38 -5.54 -32.66
C GLU A 300 13.92 -4.20 -33.25
N VAL A 301 12.66 -3.86 -33.04
CA VAL A 301 12.09 -2.58 -33.43
C VAL A 301 12.56 -1.53 -32.42
N PRO A 302 13.23 -0.45 -32.85
CA PRO A 302 13.69 0.58 -31.92
C PRO A 302 12.51 1.24 -31.19
N ILE A 303 12.42 1.03 -29.88
CA ILE A 303 11.47 1.67 -28.98
C ILE A 303 12.06 1.80 -27.58
N THR A 304 11.95 2.99 -26.98
CA THR A 304 12.36 3.22 -25.59
C THR A 304 11.12 3.52 -24.76
N LEU A 305 10.45 2.48 -24.27
CA LEU A 305 9.25 2.59 -23.47
C LEU A 305 9.37 1.74 -22.21
N ALA A 306 9.34 2.39 -21.04
CA ALA A 306 9.18 1.68 -19.77
C ALA A 306 7.74 1.17 -19.67
N ALA A 307 7.56 -0.10 -19.32
CA ALA A 307 6.23 -0.71 -19.22
C ALA A 307 6.24 -1.83 -18.19
N THR A 308 5.11 -2.04 -17.52
CA THR A 308 4.90 -3.13 -16.57
C THR A 308 4.04 -4.25 -17.14
N ALA A 309 3.21 -3.94 -18.14
CA ALA A 309 2.35 -4.88 -18.84
C ALA A 309 2.08 -4.41 -20.28
N PHE A 310 1.64 -5.33 -21.14
CA PHE A 310 1.16 -5.01 -22.48
C PHE A 310 0.00 -5.91 -22.90
N SER A 311 -0.77 -5.46 -23.89
CA SER A 311 -1.77 -6.27 -24.57
C SER A 311 -1.89 -5.94 -26.05
N TRP A 312 -2.25 -6.95 -26.84
CA TRP A 312 -2.53 -6.79 -28.27
C TRP A 312 -4.03 -6.66 -28.53
N HIS A 313 -4.42 -5.68 -29.31
CA HIS A 313 -5.78 -5.53 -29.79
C HIS A 313 -5.82 -5.00 -31.22
N ASP A 314 -6.50 -5.72 -32.12
CA ASP A 314 -6.73 -5.29 -33.51
C ASP A 314 -5.45 -4.76 -34.20
N GLY A 315 -4.40 -5.59 -34.17
CA GLY A 315 -3.10 -5.29 -34.78
C GLY A 315 -2.25 -4.22 -34.07
N ARG A 316 -2.74 -3.65 -32.96
CA ARG A 316 -2.07 -2.61 -32.17
C ARG A 316 -1.58 -3.17 -30.83
N LEU A 317 -0.51 -2.60 -30.34
CA LEU A 317 0.09 -2.94 -29.06
C LEU A 317 -0.21 -1.82 -28.06
N TYR A 318 -0.73 -2.16 -26.89
CA TYR A 318 -1.01 -1.23 -25.80
C TYR A 318 -0.14 -1.59 -24.60
N ALA A 319 0.54 -0.61 -24.01
CA ALA A 319 1.45 -0.82 -22.89
C ALA A 319 1.04 0.04 -21.69
N LEU A 320 1.10 -0.54 -20.48
CA LEU A 320 0.92 0.19 -19.22
C LEU A 320 2.28 0.78 -18.83
N ALA A 321 2.41 2.10 -19.01
CA ALA A 321 3.65 2.84 -18.86
C ALA A 321 3.47 3.94 -17.81
N GLY A 322 3.74 3.62 -16.55
CA GLY A 322 3.51 4.53 -15.43
C GLY A 322 2.02 4.87 -15.30
N ASP A 323 1.69 6.15 -15.32
CA ASP A 323 0.34 6.69 -15.19
C ASP A 323 -0.45 6.72 -16.52
N ALA A 324 0.06 6.09 -17.58
CA ALA A 324 -0.58 6.09 -18.88
C ALA A 324 -0.68 4.70 -19.51
N ILE A 325 -1.74 4.50 -20.30
CA ILE A 325 -1.77 3.49 -21.35
C ILE A 325 -1.23 4.12 -22.63
N VAL A 326 -0.20 3.53 -23.20
CA VAL A 326 0.45 3.97 -24.43
C VAL A 326 0.13 3.00 -25.56
N GLU A 327 -0.49 3.50 -26.62
CA GLU A 327 -0.63 2.81 -27.90
C GLU A 327 0.70 2.87 -28.66
N VAL A 328 1.18 1.72 -29.11
CA VAL A 328 2.37 1.53 -29.94
C VAL A 328 1.91 1.04 -31.31
N THR A 329 2.07 1.91 -32.32
CA THR A 329 1.82 1.55 -33.73
C THR A 329 3.14 1.15 -34.38
N LEU A 330 3.15 -0.04 -34.98
CA LEU A 330 4.29 -0.56 -35.73
C LEU A 330 4.04 -0.36 -37.23
N ARG A 331 5.00 0.27 -37.93
CA ARG A 331 4.90 0.53 -39.37
C ARG A 331 6.17 0.08 -40.06
N THR A 332 6.01 -0.53 -41.24
CA THR A 332 7.13 -0.95 -42.09
C THR A 332 7.19 -0.06 -43.32
N LEU A 333 8.33 0.60 -43.54
CA LEU A 333 8.61 1.41 -44.72
C LEU A 333 10.01 1.07 -45.24
N GLY A 334 10.12 0.79 -46.54
CA GLY A 334 11.42 0.47 -47.16
C GLY A 334 12.15 -0.71 -46.52
N GLY A 335 11.41 -1.73 -46.05
CA GLY A 335 11.97 -2.92 -45.39
C GLY A 335 12.43 -2.72 -43.94
N ARG A 336 12.27 -1.52 -43.36
CA ARG A 336 12.55 -1.24 -41.95
C ARG A 336 11.27 -1.01 -41.18
N THR A 337 11.17 -1.60 -40.00
CA THR A 337 10.06 -1.35 -39.06
C THR A 337 10.44 -0.27 -38.06
N PHE A 338 9.52 0.65 -37.80
CA PHE A 338 9.62 1.66 -36.76
C PHE A 338 8.36 1.67 -35.90
N ALA A 339 8.52 2.08 -34.64
CA ALA A 339 7.44 2.24 -33.69
C ALA A 339 7.10 3.73 -33.51
N THR A 340 5.81 4.04 -33.42
CA THR A 340 5.32 5.35 -32.97
C THR A 340 4.41 5.16 -31.77
N THR A 341 4.53 6.04 -30.77
CA THR A 341 3.76 5.97 -29.53
C THR A 341 2.74 7.09 -29.41
N ARG A 342 1.59 6.80 -28.81
CA ARG A 342 0.58 7.79 -28.44
C ARG A 342 -0.05 7.40 -27.10
N VAL A 343 -0.27 8.38 -26.21
CA VAL A 343 -1.05 8.13 -25.00
C VAL A 343 -2.52 7.87 -25.39
N ALA A 344 -3.02 6.70 -25.03
CA ALA A 344 -4.41 6.29 -25.27
C ALA A 344 -5.32 6.72 -24.11
N SER A 345 -4.85 6.60 -22.86
CA SER A 345 -5.59 6.97 -21.65
C SER A 345 -4.64 7.28 -20.52
N GLN A 346 -5.03 8.18 -19.62
CA GLN A 346 -4.42 8.32 -18.30
C GLN A 346 -5.08 7.32 -17.34
N VAL A 347 -4.29 6.73 -16.44
CA VAL A 347 -4.71 5.66 -15.53
C VAL A 347 -3.92 5.70 -14.22
N LEU A 348 -4.40 5.01 -13.19
CA LEU A 348 -3.64 4.76 -11.97
C LEU A 348 -2.81 3.49 -12.15
N PRO A 349 -1.46 3.56 -12.18
CA PRO A 349 -0.61 2.45 -12.60
C PRO A 349 -0.87 1.15 -11.86
N LEU A 350 -1.03 1.27 -10.54
CA LEU A 350 -1.12 0.13 -9.64
C LEU A 350 -2.55 -0.39 -9.48
N ALA A 351 -3.54 0.38 -9.95
CA ALA A 351 -4.95 0.02 -9.88
C ALA A 351 -5.53 -0.28 -11.27
N THR A 352 -4.67 -0.60 -12.26
CA THR A 352 -5.07 -0.84 -13.64
C THR A 352 -4.51 -2.15 -14.15
N ALA A 353 -5.37 -2.95 -14.79
CA ALA A 353 -4.96 -4.14 -15.54
C ALA A 353 -5.30 -3.99 -17.03
N LEU A 354 -4.39 -4.47 -17.88
CA LEU A 354 -4.53 -4.44 -19.34
C LEU A 354 -4.99 -5.78 -19.88
N TYR A 355 -6.13 -5.79 -20.56
CA TYR A 355 -6.69 -6.95 -21.23
C TYR A 355 -6.80 -6.69 -22.74
N PRO A 356 -7.06 -7.73 -23.57
CA PRO A 356 -7.30 -7.54 -24.99
C PRO A 356 -8.42 -6.52 -25.26
N GLY A 357 -8.04 -5.33 -25.73
CA GLY A 357 -8.96 -4.26 -26.14
C GLY A 357 -9.46 -3.33 -25.03
N VAL A 358 -9.05 -3.54 -23.78
CA VAL A 358 -9.53 -2.74 -22.65
C VAL A 358 -8.48 -2.64 -21.55
N ALA A 359 -8.34 -1.46 -20.94
CA ALA A 359 -7.77 -1.35 -19.60
C ALA A 359 -8.92 -1.22 -18.59
N LEU A 360 -8.92 -2.06 -17.56
CA LEU A 360 -9.82 -1.92 -16.43
C LEU A 360 -9.06 -1.30 -15.27
N GLN A 361 -9.64 -0.26 -14.70
CA GLN A 361 -9.07 0.52 -13.61
C GLN A 361 -10.05 0.56 -12.45
N ASP A 362 -9.56 0.35 -11.23
CA ASP A 362 -10.31 0.61 -10.01
C ASP A 362 -9.84 1.96 -9.47
N ALA A 363 -10.71 2.95 -9.50
CA ALA A 363 -10.47 4.24 -8.88
C ALA A 363 -11.40 4.34 -7.69
N LEU A 364 -10.89 4.17 -6.47
CA LEU A 364 -11.65 4.36 -5.23
C LEU A 364 -12.86 3.43 -5.05
N GLY A 365 -12.84 2.26 -5.66
CA GLY A 365 -13.94 1.30 -5.66
C GLY A 365 -14.94 1.46 -6.80
N ALA A 366 -14.78 2.50 -7.62
CA ALA A 366 -15.47 2.63 -8.89
C ALA A 366 -14.61 2.05 -10.01
N VAL A 367 -15.13 1.06 -10.72
CA VAL A 367 -14.44 0.42 -11.83
C VAL A 367 -14.70 1.22 -13.10
N TYR A 368 -13.63 1.58 -13.80
CA TYR A 368 -13.65 2.24 -15.10
C TYR A 368 -13.04 1.33 -16.16
N ALA A 369 -13.59 1.39 -17.37
CA ALA A 369 -13.01 0.77 -18.54
C ALA A 369 -12.53 1.84 -19.51
N SER A 370 -11.29 1.72 -19.97
CA SER A 370 -10.73 2.43 -21.11
C SER A 370 -10.74 1.50 -22.31
N LEU A 371 -11.74 1.65 -23.19
CA LEU A 371 -12.01 0.79 -24.35
C LEU A 371 -11.24 1.28 -25.58
N PHE A 372 -10.45 0.40 -26.21
CA PHE A 372 -9.62 0.74 -27.37
C PHE A 372 -10.37 0.51 -28.69
N THR A 373 -11.22 1.44 -29.08
CA THR A 373 -12.19 1.24 -30.17
C THR A 373 -11.61 1.48 -31.57
N GLY A 374 -10.46 2.14 -31.68
CA GLY A 374 -9.82 2.46 -32.96
C GLY A 374 -8.47 3.15 -32.77
N PRO A 375 -7.69 3.35 -33.85
CA PRO A 375 -6.36 3.95 -33.76
C PRO A 375 -6.39 5.33 -33.10
N GLY A 376 -5.78 5.44 -31.92
CA GLY A 376 -5.82 6.66 -31.11
C GLY A 376 -7.20 7.08 -30.62
N VAL A 377 -8.17 6.16 -30.59
CA VAL A 377 -9.51 6.38 -30.05
C VAL A 377 -9.70 5.49 -28.82
N CYS A 378 -9.93 6.13 -27.68
CA CYS A 378 -10.20 5.47 -26.41
C CYS A 378 -11.47 6.07 -25.80
N HIS A 379 -12.39 5.22 -25.36
CA HIS A 379 -13.57 5.64 -24.60
C HIS A 379 -13.43 5.18 -23.15
N GLN A 380 -13.50 6.13 -22.23
CA GLN A 380 -13.45 5.84 -20.80
C GLN A 380 -14.84 6.01 -20.19
N LEU A 381 -15.30 4.99 -19.47
CA LEU A 381 -16.58 5.01 -18.77
C LEU A 381 -16.57 4.12 -17.54
N GLN A 382 -17.36 4.50 -16.54
CA GLN A 382 -17.57 3.69 -15.35
C GLN A 382 -18.42 2.46 -15.68
N LEU A 383 -18.10 1.34 -15.05
CA LEU A 383 -18.84 0.09 -15.09
C LEU A 383 -19.33 -0.27 -13.67
N PRO A 384 -20.35 0.41 -13.13
CA PRO A 384 -20.85 0.12 -11.78
C PRO A 384 -21.17 -1.35 -11.48
N PRO A 385 -21.65 -2.18 -12.45
CA PRO A 385 -21.86 -3.60 -12.20
C PRO A 385 -20.60 -4.39 -11.85
N LEU A 386 -19.39 -3.83 -12.04
CA LEU A 386 -18.13 -4.44 -11.64
C LEU A 386 -17.61 -3.93 -10.29
N ASP A 387 -18.23 -2.90 -9.70
CA ASP A 387 -17.77 -2.32 -8.45
C ASP A 387 -17.76 -3.38 -7.33
N GLY A 388 -16.58 -3.60 -6.75
CA GLY A 388 -16.37 -4.60 -5.69
C GLY A 388 -16.27 -6.06 -6.17
N LEU A 389 -16.34 -6.33 -7.48
CA LEU A 389 -16.13 -7.66 -8.04
C LEU A 389 -14.66 -7.90 -8.38
N ARG A 390 -14.18 -9.14 -8.15
CA ARG A 390 -12.83 -9.55 -8.57
C ARG A 390 -12.87 -9.96 -10.04
N VAL A 391 -12.23 -9.17 -10.90
CA VAL A 391 -12.09 -9.51 -12.32
C VAL A 391 -10.97 -10.51 -12.49
N ALA A 392 -11.31 -11.68 -13.03
CA ALA A 392 -10.38 -12.74 -13.36
C ALA A 392 -9.85 -12.61 -14.80
N ASP A 393 -10.71 -12.22 -15.73
CA ASP A 393 -10.35 -11.97 -17.13
C ASP A 393 -11.30 -10.96 -17.77
N ALA A 394 -10.85 -10.32 -18.85
CA ALA A 394 -11.71 -9.46 -19.66
C ALA A 394 -11.25 -9.46 -21.12
N SER A 395 -12.16 -9.11 -22.02
CA SER A 395 -11.83 -8.78 -23.39
C SER A 395 -12.87 -7.86 -23.99
N TYR A 396 -12.42 -6.93 -24.81
CA TYR A 396 -13.29 -6.05 -25.58
C TYR A 396 -13.11 -6.33 -27.07
N ALA A 397 -14.22 -6.51 -27.76
CA ALA A 397 -14.29 -6.61 -29.21
C ALA A 397 -15.67 -6.15 -29.71
N GLU A 398 -15.72 -5.49 -30.88
CA GLU A 398 -16.97 -5.19 -31.60
C GLU A 398 -18.10 -4.52 -30.77
N ARG A 399 -17.74 -3.59 -29.86
CA ARG A 399 -18.67 -2.91 -28.92
C ARG A 399 -19.24 -3.80 -27.82
N THR A 400 -18.62 -4.93 -27.58
CA THR A 400 -18.93 -5.83 -26.48
C THR A 400 -17.70 -6.00 -25.59
N LEU A 401 -17.84 -5.71 -24.30
CA LEU A 401 -16.87 -6.06 -23.28
C LEU A 401 -17.39 -7.31 -22.55
N THR A 402 -16.61 -8.38 -22.56
CA THR A 402 -16.86 -9.57 -21.76
C THR A 402 -15.92 -9.54 -20.57
N VAL A 403 -16.45 -9.74 -19.37
CA VAL A 403 -15.69 -9.77 -18.12
C VAL A 403 -16.04 -11.04 -17.38
N LEU A 404 -15.02 -11.81 -16.99
CA LEU A 404 -15.14 -12.94 -16.11
C LEU A 404 -14.83 -12.48 -14.68
N VAL A 405 -15.76 -12.66 -13.75
CA VAL A 405 -15.59 -12.29 -12.35
C VAL A 405 -15.60 -13.52 -11.46
N GLY A 406 -14.67 -13.57 -10.51
CA GLY A 406 -14.55 -14.66 -9.56
C GLY A 406 -15.46 -14.48 -8.34
N ARG A 407 -16.05 -15.58 -7.86
CA ARG A 407 -16.84 -15.65 -6.64
C ARG A 407 -16.00 -16.14 -5.45
N PRO A 408 -16.41 -15.85 -4.20
CA PRO A 408 -15.72 -16.34 -3.00
C PRO A 408 -15.65 -17.87 -2.90
N ASP A 409 -16.57 -18.60 -3.54
CA ASP A 409 -16.66 -20.06 -3.55
C ASP A 409 -15.84 -20.70 -4.69
N GLY A 410 -15.05 -19.92 -5.43
CA GLY A 410 -14.18 -20.39 -6.51
C GLY A 410 -14.85 -20.51 -7.88
N ARG A 411 -16.15 -20.23 -7.99
CA ARG A 411 -16.87 -20.20 -9.27
C ARG A 411 -16.71 -18.86 -9.99
N PHE A 412 -17.12 -18.81 -11.26
CA PHE A 412 -17.05 -17.58 -12.06
C PHE A 412 -18.42 -17.19 -12.61
N ASP A 413 -18.66 -15.89 -12.70
CA ASP A 413 -19.76 -15.32 -13.48
C ASP A 413 -19.18 -14.57 -14.68
N ARG A 414 -19.91 -14.55 -15.79
CA ARG A 414 -19.57 -13.76 -16.97
C ARG A 414 -20.55 -12.62 -17.14
N LEU A 415 -20.01 -11.40 -17.12
CA LEU A 415 -20.75 -10.18 -17.41
C LEU A 415 -20.43 -9.74 -18.83
N VAL A 416 -21.46 -9.49 -19.63
CA VAL A 416 -21.35 -9.05 -21.03
C VAL A 416 -21.97 -7.67 -21.15
N PHE A 417 -21.13 -6.66 -21.35
CA PHE A 417 -21.50 -5.26 -21.55
C PHE A 417 -21.60 -4.99 -23.04
N SER A 418 -22.78 -4.54 -23.51
CA SER A 418 -22.99 -4.13 -24.91
C SER A 418 -23.15 -2.62 -24.98
N PHE A 419 -22.22 -1.94 -25.64
CA PHE A 419 -22.18 -0.47 -25.70
C PHE A 419 -22.99 0.08 -26.87
N ASP A 420 -23.61 1.23 -26.64
CA ASP A 420 -24.23 2.02 -27.69
C ASP A 420 -23.17 2.62 -28.63
N ARG A 421 -23.61 3.24 -29.74
CA ARG A 421 -22.66 3.81 -30.72
C ARG A 421 -21.87 5.00 -30.17
N SER A 422 -22.39 5.68 -29.15
CA SER A 422 -21.71 6.83 -28.55
C SER A 422 -20.77 6.46 -27.40
N PHE A 423 -20.76 5.20 -26.97
CA PHE A 423 -20.05 4.73 -25.78
C PHE A 423 -20.40 5.52 -24.51
N ARG A 424 -21.65 5.96 -24.40
CA ARG A 424 -22.17 6.66 -23.21
C ARG A 424 -23.14 5.82 -22.42
N ALA A 425 -23.67 4.76 -23.03
CA ALA A 425 -24.58 3.83 -22.39
C ALA A 425 -24.22 2.39 -22.75
N PHE A 426 -24.62 1.46 -21.89
CA PHE A 426 -24.50 0.04 -22.13
C PHE A 426 -25.66 -0.73 -21.52
N THR A 427 -25.88 -1.94 -22.02
CA THR A 427 -26.66 -2.98 -21.32
C THR A 427 -25.70 -4.03 -20.78
N VAL A 428 -26.08 -4.69 -19.68
CA VAL A 428 -25.30 -5.78 -19.09
C VAL A 428 -26.14 -7.05 -19.01
N ALA A 429 -25.59 -8.16 -19.48
CA ALA A 429 -26.13 -9.50 -19.27
C ALA A 429 -25.18 -10.28 -18.35
N VAL A 430 -25.75 -11.07 -17.42
CA VAL A 430 -24.98 -11.88 -16.47
C VAL A 430 -25.28 -13.34 -16.71
N ALA A 431 -24.25 -14.13 -16.96
CA ALA A 431 -24.31 -15.59 -16.98
C ALA A 431 -23.59 -16.12 -15.75
N ALA A 432 -24.34 -16.75 -14.84
CA ALA A 432 -23.78 -17.28 -13.60
C ALA A 432 -23.15 -18.67 -13.80
N ASP A 433 -22.17 -18.99 -12.97
CA ASP A 433 -21.56 -20.33 -12.88
C ASP A 433 -21.04 -20.84 -14.23
N VAL A 434 -20.18 -20.04 -14.84
CA VAL A 434 -19.55 -20.36 -16.12
C VAL A 434 -18.17 -20.99 -15.89
N GLU A 435 -17.79 -21.93 -16.73
CA GLU A 435 -16.41 -22.38 -16.79
C GLU A 435 -15.52 -21.24 -17.33
N PRO A 436 -14.35 -20.99 -16.71
CA PRO A 436 -13.35 -20.09 -17.29
C PRO A 436 -12.98 -20.66 -18.66
N SER A 437 -13.18 -19.87 -19.72
CA SER A 437 -12.75 -20.31 -21.06
C SER A 437 -11.21 -20.43 -21.07
N PRO A 438 -10.65 -21.47 -21.71
CA PRO A 438 -9.22 -21.74 -21.74
C PRO A 438 -8.40 -20.68 -22.49
#